data_AF-A0AAU7REG2-F1
#
_entry.id   AF-A0AAU7REG2-F1
#
_cell.length_a   1.000
_cell.length_b   1.000
_cell.length_c   1.000
_cell.angle_alpha   90.00
_cell.angle_beta   90.00
_cell.angle_gamma   90.00
#
_symmetry.space_group_name_H-M   'P 1'
#
loop_
_entity.id
_entity.type
_entity.pdbx_description
1 polymer ?
#
loop_
_entity_poly.entity_id
_entity_poly.type
_entity_poly.pdbx_seq_one_letter_code
_entity_poly.pdbx_strand_id
1 'polypeptide(L)'
;MFFDIGIFVLAPLVYVAAIRGGKSLALYALPLLAGLSVTHAFLPPHPGPVAAAGLFHVDLGWIILMGLICGIPAWFASGILWGTWIGKRVMVHVPEDRIIEEADTARGHEPSIGLVLLAIGLPMILILGGTFGNIFVPAGAFRDTLQFFGNPAIALTVAVLLAMWLLGIRRGMTATELSEITGSSLRPVGMILLVVGAGAFFGAVLSATGVGKAVADTLSQAGLPIILSAFVISAGMRIAQGSATVAIVTTGGILAPSLASGYSQPQLALIVVAISSGSIIASHVNDGGFWIISKYFNMSVKDTLKTWTVLETVLSIVGFGMAALLYTFVR
;
A
#
# COMPACT_ATOMS: atom_id res chain seq x y z
N MET A 1 1.38 1.15 6.92
CA MET A 1 2.82 0.90 7.13
C MET A 1 3.60 1.86 6.26
N PHE A 2 4.57 2.58 6.82
CA PHE A 2 5.54 3.32 6.01
C PHE A 2 6.52 2.31 5.41
N PHE A 3 6.64 2.30 4.09
CA PHE A 3 7.34 1.26 3.34
C PHE A 3 8.82 1.19 3.72
N ASP A 4 9.45 2.34 3.87
CA ASP A 4 10.80 2.53 4.39
C ASP A 4 10.96 1.99 5.82
N ILE A 5 10.10 2.39 6.76
CA ILE A 5 10.16 1.89 8.15
C ILE A 5 9.98 0.37 8.19
N GLY A 6 9.04 -0.17 7.40
CA GLY A 6 8.82 -1.60 7.27
C GLY A 6 10.06 -2.35 6.81
N ILE A 7 10.78 -1.81 5.82
CA ILE A 7 12.06 -2.38 5.37
C ILE A 7 13.08 -2.34 6.51
N PHE A 8 13.26 -1.18 7.16
CA PHE A 8 14.26 -1.03 8.23
C PHE A 8 14.05 -1.99 9.40
N VAL A 9 12.80 -2.23 9.79
CA VAL A 9 12.45 -3.13 10.90
C VAL A 9 12.64 -4.60 10.51
N LEU A 10 12.28 -4.96 9.28
CA LEU A 10 12.27 -6.36 8.85
C LEU A 10 13.60 -6.84 8.28
N ALA A 11 14.42 -5.92 7.79
CA ALA A 11 15.70 -6.20 7.21
C ALA A 11 16.66 -7.04 8.07
N PRO A 12 16.86 -6.74 9.37
CA PRO A 12 17.71 -7.56 10.23
C PRO A 12 17.27 -9.02 10.25
N LEU A 13 15.96 -9.28 10.28
CA LEU A 13 15.41 -10.64 10.22
C LEU A 13 15.74 -11.33 8.90
N VAL A 14 15.69 -10.59 7.79
CA VAL A 14 16.07 -11.10 6.47
C VAL A 14 17.56 -11.45 6.41
N TYR A 15 18.43 -10.64 7.03
CA TYR A 15 19.87 -10.92 7.13
C TYR A 15 20.14 -12.19 7.93
N VAL A 16 19.53 -12.33 9.11
CA VAL A 16 19.66 -13.52 9.95
C VAL A 16 19.17 -14.77 9.20
N ALA A 17 18.04 -14.68 8.49
CA ALA A 17 17.52 -15.78 7.69
C ALA A 17 18.45 -16.16 6.53
N ALA A 18 19.06 -15.17 5.86
CA ALA A 18 20.01 -15.42 4.78
C ALA A 18 21.30 -16.08 5.26
N ILE A 19 21.85 -15.62 6.40
CA ILE A 19 23.06 -16.21 7.02
C ILE A 19 22.78 -17.65 7.45
N ARG A 20 21.70 -17.90 8.22
CA ARG A 20 21.34 -19.25 8.67
C ARG A 20 20.97 -20.18 7.53
N GLY A 21 20.36 -19.64 6.47
CA GLY A 21 19.92 -20.38 5.31
C GLY A 21 21.02 -20.69 4.30
N GLY A 22 22.16 -20.00 4.35
CA GLY A 22 23.28 -20.15 3.41
C GLY A 22 22.90 -19.85 1.95
N LYS A 23 21.82 -19.09 1.71
CA LYS A 23 21.30 -18.76 0.38
C LYS A 23 21.33 -17.26 0.14
N SER A 24 21.14 -16.85 -1.12
CA SER A 24 21.09 -15.44 -1.51
C SER A 24 20.11 -14.65 -0.65
N LEU A 25 20.54 -13.46 -0.24
CA LEU A 25 19.72 -12.49 0.50
C LEU A 25 18.43 -12.14 -0.25
N ALA A 26 18.50 -12.05 -1.58
CA ALA A 26 17.35 -11.77 -2.43
C ALA A 26 16.24 -12.82 -2.27
N LEU A 27 16.57 -14.08 -1.97
CA LEU A 27 15.58 -15.15 -1.80
C LEU A 27 14.64 -14.89 -0.61
N TYR A 28 15.16 -14.27 0.45
CA TYR A 28 14.40 -13.96 1.67
C TYR A 28 13.80 -12.55 1.63
N ALA A 29 14.51 -11.60 1.01
CA ALA A 29 14.07 -10.22 0.90
C ALA A 29 12.85 -10.07 -0.02
N LEU A 30 12.86 -10.70 -1.19
CA LEU A 30 11.85 -10.43 -2.24
C LEU A 30 10.40 -10.76 -1.83
N PRO A 31 10.09 -11.89 -1.19
CA PRO A 31 8.75 -12.14 -0.65
C PRO A 31 8.26 -11.07 0.32
N LEU A 32 9.17 -10.59 1.17
CA LEU A 32 8.88 -9.58 2.18
C LEU A 32 8.63 -8.22 1.54
N LEU A 33 9.51 -7.84 0.60
CA LEU A 33 9.42 -6.60 -0.16
C LEU A 33 8.13 -6.53 -0.99
N ALA A 34 7.72 -7.63 -1.62
CA ALA A 34 6.45 -7.72 -2.33
C ALA A 34 5.26 -7.48 -1.38
N GLY A 35 5.30 -8.05 -0.17
CA GLY A 35 4.22 -7.86 0.81
C GLY A 35 4.13 -6.42 1.31
N LEU A 36 5.29 -5.79 1.56
CA LEU A 36 5.35 -4.37 1.88
C LEU A 36 4.83 -3.50 0.73
N SER A 37 5.13 -3.85 -0.52
CA SER A 37 4.66 -3.10 -1.69
C SER A 37 3.15 -3.20 -1.88
N VAL A 38 2.56 -4.39 -1.72
CA VAL A 38 1.10 -4.56 -1.72
C VAL A 38 0.44 -3.73 -0.63
N THR A 39 0.95 -3.82 0.60
CA THR A 39 0.37 -3.05 1.72
C THR A 39 0.55 -1.54 1.56
N HIS A 40 1.61 -1.09 0.88
CA HIS A 40 1.86 0.31 0.56
C HIS A 40 0.92 0.85 -0.52
N ALA A 41 0.76 0.12 -1.63
CA ALA A 41 0.05 0.64 -2.79
C ALA A 41 -1.44 0.29 -2.80
N PHE A 42 -1.87 -0.84 -2.22
CA PHE A 42 -3.24 -1.36 -2.41
C PHE A 42 -4.13 -1.12 -1.19
N LEU A 43 -3.55 -0.94 0.00
CA LEU A 43 -4.31 -0.97 1.25
C LEU A 43 -4.25 0.37 2.01
N PRO A 44 -5.41 0.91 2.42
CA PRO A 44 -5.50 1.91 3.49
C PRO A 44 -4.88 1.37 4.80
N PRO A 45 -4.34 2.22 5.68
CA PRO A 45 -4.42 3.69 5.69
C PRO A 45 -3.28 4.39 4.94
N HIS A 46 -2.60 3.70 4.00
CA HIS A 46 -1.50 4.34 3.29
C HIS A 46 -1.97 5.56 2.45
N PRO A 47 -1.21 6.68 2.42
CA PRO A 47 -1.56 7.91 1.72
C PRO A 47 -2.22 7.76 0.35
N GLY A 48 -1.67 6.92 -0.52
CA GLY A 48 -2.15 6.73 -1.90
C GLY A 48 -3.60 6.21 -1.96
N PRO A 49 -3.87 4.99 -1.45
CA PRO A 49 -5.23 4.44 -1.36
C PRO A 49 -6.23 5.35 -0.63
N VAL A 50 -5.81 6.01 0.46
CA VAL A 50 -6.67 6.92 1.22
C VAL A 50 -7.01 8.17 0.40
N ALA A 51 -6.06 8.70 -0.36
CA ALA A 51 -6.30 9.83 -1.25
C ALA A 51 -7.26 9.47 -2.38
N ALA A 52 -7.05 8.31 -3.04
CA ALA A 52 -7.95 7.82 -4.07
C ALA A 52 -9.37 7.58 -3.51
N ALA A 53 -9.48 7.08 -2.28
CA ALA A 53 -10.75 6.92 -1.59
C ALA A 53 -11.51 8.25 -1.44
N GLY A 54 -10.80 9.30 -1.01
CA GLY A 54 -11.35 10.64 -0.88
C GLY A 54 -11.75 11.27 -2.22
N LEU A 55 -10.95 11.07 -3.27
CA LEU A 55 -11.20 11.62 -4.61
C LEU A 55 -12.41 10.99 -5.30
N PHE A 56 -12.66 9.69 -5.08
CA PHE A 56 -13.76 8.97 -5.72
C PHE A 56 -14.94 8.68 -4.80
N HIS A 57 -14.90 9.15 -3.54
CA HIS A 57 -15.92 8.88 -2.53
C HIS A 57 -16.23 7.37 -2.37
N VAL A 58 -15.18 6.54 -2.36
CA VAL A 58 -15.30 5.09 -2.16
C VAL A 58 -14.97 4.73 -0.70
N ASP A 59 -15.76 3.84 -0.13
CA ASP A 59 -15.57 3.37 1.24
C ASP A 59 -14.26 2.59 1.37
N LEU A 60 -13.48 2.90 2.42
CA LEU A 60 -12.20 2.23 2.66
C LEU A 60 -12.36 0.72 2.84
N GLY A 61 -13.49 0.23 3.36
CA GLY A 61 -13.75 -1.20 3.50
C GLY A 61 -13.76 -1.94 2.15
N TRP A 62 -14.29 -1.32 1.09
CA TRP A 62 -14.27 -1.88 -0.25
C TRP A 62 -12.87 -1.90 -0.85
N ILE A 63 -12.08 -0.83 -0.65
CA ILE A 63 -10.68 -0.80 -1.08
C ILE A 63 -9.86 -1.86 -0.32
N ILE A 64 -10.05 -2.02 0.98
CA ILE A 64 -9.37 -3.05 1.78
C ILE A 64 -9.71 -4.44 1.23
N LEU A 65 -10.99 -4.73 1.00
CA LEU A 65 -11.41 -6.04 0.49
C LEU A 65 -10.83 -6.31 -0.90
N MET A 66 -11.03 -5.41 -1.86
CA MET A 66 -10.57 -5.59 -3.23
C MET A 66 -9.05 -5.58 -3.34
N GLY A 67 -8.39 -4.73 -2.55
CA GLY A 67 -6.94 -4.65 -2.44
C GLY A 67 -6.32 -5.95 -1.90
N LEU A 68 -6.95 -6.61 -0.92
CA LEU A 68 -6.51 -7.91 -0.43
C LEU A 68 -6.74 -9.01 -1.46
N ILE A 69 -7.93 -9.07 -2.09
CA ILE A 69 -8.26 -10.10 -3.08
C ILE A 69 -7.31 -10.01 -4.29
N CYS A 70 -6.97 -8.81 -4.76
CA CYS A 70 -6.04 -8.63 -5.86
C CYS A 70 -4.57 -8.73 -5.42
N GLY A 71 -4.26 -8.24 -4.22
CA GLY A 71 -2.90 -8.16 -3.68
C GLY A 71 -2.31 -9.50 -3.27
N ILE A 72 -3.11 -10.44 -2.75
CA ILE A 72 -2.61 -11.78 -2.34
C ILE A 72 -2.08 -12.59 -3.53
N PRO A 73 -2.84 -12.76 -4.65
CA PRO A 73 -2.32 -13.42 -5.84
C PRO A 73 -1.11 -12.69 -6.45
N ALA A 74 -1.13 -11.35 -6.46
CA ALA A 74 -0.01 -10.55 -6.96
C ALA A 74 1.26 -10.75 -6.12
N TRP A 75 1.13 -10.76 -4.79
CA TRP A 75 2.21 -11.05 -3.85
C TRP A 75 2.76 -12.46 -4.05
N PHE A 76 1.89 -13.46 -4.21
CA PHE A 76 2.32 -14.82 -4.45
C PHE A 76 3.10 -14.95 -5.76
N ALA A 77 2.62 -14.33 -6.84
CA ALA A 77 3.30 -14.36 -8.14
C ALA A 77 4.64 -13.62 -8.14
N SER A 78 4.68 -12.40 -7.60
CA SER A 78 5.88 -11.54 -7.62
C SER A 78 6.89 -11.87 -6.51
N GLY A 79 6.40 -12.04 -5.28
CA GLY A 79 7.21 -12.29 -4.10
C GLY A 79 7.70 -13.73 -4.01
N ILE A 80 6.80 -14.71 -4.20
CA ILE A 80 7.14 -16.13 -4.04
C ILE A 80 7.63 -16.74 -5.35
N LEU A 81 6.80 -16.79 -6.40
CA LEU A 81 7.18 -17.49 -7.64
C LEU A 81 8.36 -16.81 -8.33
N TRP A 82 8.25 -15.52 -8.63
CA TRP A 82 9.33 -14.76 -9.23
C TRP A 82 10.52 -14.61 -8.28
N GLY A 83 10.28 -14.23 -7.01
CA GLY A 83 11.34 -14.07 -6.01
C GLY A 83 12.19 -15.32 -5.80
N THR A 84 11.57 -16.50 -5.75
CA THR A 84 12.33 -17.77 -5.63
C THR A 84 13.09 -18.15 -6.90
N TRP A 85 12.60 -17.74 -8.08
CA TRP A 85 13.28 -17.96 -9.36
C TRP A 85 14.50 -17.06 -9.51
N ILE A 86 14.35 -15.75 -9.28
CA ILE A 86 15.44 -14.78 -9.44
C ILE A 86 16.44 -14.84 -8.29
N GLY A 87 15.96 -15.11 -7.07
CA GLY A 87 16.81 -15.21 -5.87
C GLY A 87 17.83 -16.35 -5.92
N LYS A 88 17.62 -17.36 -6.79
CA LYS A 88 18.63 -18.41 -7.07
C LYS A 88 19.65 -18.02 -8.13
N ARG A 89 19.37 -16.98 -8.91
CA ARG A 89 20.19 -16.54 -10.07
C ARG A 89 21.02 -15.30 -9.78
N VAL A 90 20.51 -14.43 -8.91
CA VAL A 90 21.19 -13.22 -8.45
C VAL A 90 21.64 -13.46 -7.02
N MET A 91 22.95 -13.68 -6.83
CA MET A 91 23.54 -13.93 -5.52
C MET A 91 23.90 -12.59 -4.89
N VAL A 92 23.07 -12.18 -3.93
CA VAL A 92 23.31 -11.00 -3.10
C VAL A 92 23.82 -11.50 -1.76
N HIS A 93 25.02 -11.09 -1.39
CA HIS A 93 25.63 -11.43 -0.11
C HIS A 93 25.16 -10.45 0.95
N VAL A 94 25.01 -10.94 2.18
CA VAL A 94 24.76 -10.06 3.32
C VAL A 94 25.99 -9.18 3.51
N PRO A 95 25.84 -7.84 3.63
CA PRO A 95 26.97 -6.96 3.86
C PRO A 95 27.72 -7.34 5.15
N GLU A 96 29.05 -7.39 5.11
CA GLU A 96 29.88 -7.85 6.24
C GLU A 96 29.72 -6.95 7.48
N ASP A 97 29.47 -5.66 7.28
CA ASP A 97 29.15 -4.67 8.31
C ASP A 97 27.75 -4.83 8.92
N ARG A 98 26.89 -5.65 8.31
CA ARG A 98 25.53 -5.99 8.75
C ARG A 98 25.42 -7.39 9.34
N ILE A 99 26.54 -8.11 9.45
CA ILE A 99 26.67 -9.28 10.31
C ILE A 99 26.68 -8.75 11.75
N ILE A 100 25.51 -8.38 12.23
CA ILE A 100 25.33 -7.99 13.62
C ILE A 100 25.57 -9.28 14.43
N GLU A 101 26.60 -9.27 15.30
CA GLU A 101 26.70 -10.18 16.46
C GLU A 101 25.30 -10.32 17.03
N GLU A 102 24.83 -11.54 17.32
CA GLU A 102 23.50 -11.75 17.92
C GLU A 102 23.19 -10.61 18.88
N ALA A 103 22.21 -9.78 18.53
CA ALA A 103 21.62 -8.88 19.50
C ALA A 103 20.84 -9.76 20.48
N ASP A 104 21.57 -10.53 21.30
CA ASP A 104 21.12 -11.32 22.43
C ASP A 104 20.74 -10.37 23.60
N THR A 105 20.59 -9.07 23.31
CA THR A 105 20.34 -7.99 24.27
C THR A 105 18.87 -7.60 24.40
N ALA A 106 17.92 -8.35 23.81
CA ALA A 106 16.48 -8.13 24.04
C ALA A 106 15.79 -9.32 24.74
N ARG A 107 16.47 -9.99 25.67
CA ARG A 107 15.76 -10.93 26.57
C ARG A 107 14.99 -10.15 27.63
N GLY A 108 13.73 -9.83 27.31
CA GLY A 108 12.70 -9.49 28.29
C GLY A 108 11.76 -8.38 27.85
N HIS A 109 10.61 -8.75 27.27
CA HIS A 109 9.42 -7.94 26.93
C HIS A 109 9.18 -7.60 25.45
N GLU A 110 9.48 -8.50 24.51
CA GLU A 110 8.90 -8.40 23.15
C GLU A 110 7.36 -8.53 23.18
N PRO A 111 6.62 -7.83 22.30
CA PRO A 111 5.18 -8.02 22.22
C PRO A 111 4.82 -9.39 21.69
N SER A 112 3.80 -10.01 22.30
CA SER A 112 3.29 -11.27 21.78
C SER A 112 2.82 -11.03 20.35
N ILE A 113 3.09 -11.99 19.48
CA ILE A 113 2.71 -11.92 18.07
C ILE A 113 1.21 -11.61 17.94
N GLY A 114 0.37 -12.21 18.81
CA GLY A 114 -1.06 -11.94 18.86
C GLY A 114 -1.42 -10.48 19.17
N LEU A 115 -0.67 -9.81 20.05
CA LEU A 115 -0.87 -8.40 20.36
C LEU A 115 -0.51 -7.49 19.18
N VAL A 116 0.56 -7.81 18.46
CA VAL A 116 0.98 -7.08 17.25
C VAL A 116 -0.04 -7.27 16.13
N LEU A 117 -0.47 -8.51 15.90
CA LEU A 117 -1.51 -8.83 14.92
C LEU A 117 -2.83 -8.14 15.25
N LEU A 118 -3.21 -8.10 16.54
CA LEU A 118 -4.39 -7.37 16.99
C LEU A 118 -4.25 -5.87 16.73
N ALA A 119 -3.13 -5.26 17.09
CA ALA A 119 -2.91 -3.82 16.89
C ALA A 119 -2.98 -3.42 15.41
N ILE A 120 -2.44 -4.25 14.51
CA ILE A 120 -2.48 -4.02 13.05
C ILE A 120 -3.86 -4.34 12.47
N GLY A 121 -4.46 -5.45 12.88
CA GLY A 121 -5.72 -5.97 12.31
C GLY A 121 -6.97 -5.29 12.84
N LEU A 122 -6.96 -4.76 14.07
CA LEU A 122 -8.11 -4.14 14.70
C LEU A 122 -8.75 -3.02 13.85
N PRO A 123 -8.02 -2.01 13.34
CA PRO A 123 -8.66 -0.97 12.53
C PRO A 123 -9.26 -1.55 11.24
N MET A 124 -8.63 -2.55 10.64
CA MET A 124 -9.19 -3.22 9.45
C MET A 124 -10.48 -3.95 9.78
N ILE A 125 -10.53 -4.71 10.88
CA ILE A 125 -11.72 -5.44 11.32
C ILE A 125 -12.86 -4.48 11.62
N LEU A 126 -12.59 -3.37 12.30
CA LEU A 126 -13.59 -2.35 12.59
C LEU A 126 -14.13 -1.70 11.30
N ILE A 127 -13.25 -1.27 10.41
CA ILE A 127 -13.65 -0.63 9.14
C ILE A 127 -14.48 -1.59 8.27
N LEU A 128 -14.03 -2.83 8.12
CA LEU A 128 -14.77 -3.86 7.39
C LEU A 128 -16.13 -4.13 8.06
N GLY A 129 -16.16 -4.21 9.39
CA GLY A 129 -17.39 -4.36 10.17
C GLY A 129 -18.38 -3.22 9.96
N GLY A 130 -17.92 -1.97 9.88
CA GLY A 130 -18.78 -0.82 9.59
C GLY A 130 -19.28 -0.80 8.15
N THR A 131 -18.39 -0.98 7.17
CA THR A 131 -18.75 -0.97 5.74
C THR A 131 -19.73 -2.09 5.40
N PHE A 132 -19.42 -3.34 5.79
CA PHE A 132 -20.30 -4.48 5.49
C PHE A 132 -21.47 -4.60 6.46
N GLY A 133 -21.34 -4.10 7.69
CA GLY A 133 -22.46 -3.94 8.60
C GLY A 133 -23.54 -3.03 8.03
N ASN A 134 -23.16 -1.93 7.38
CA ASN A 134 -24.10 -1.06 6.67
C ASN A 134 -24.83 -1.78 5.51
N ILE A 135 -24.24 -2.81 4.92
CA ILE A 135 -24.82 -3.49 3.76
C ILE A 135 -25.72 -4.64 4.20
N PHE A 136 -25.25 -5.46 5.14
CA PHE A 136 -25.89 -6.73 5.48
C PHE A 136 -26.76 -6.69 6.75
N VAL A 137 -26.60 -5.70 7.62
CA VAL A 137 -27.33 -5.63 8.90
C VAL A 137 -28.57 -4.71 8.76
N PRO A 138 -29.76 -5.15 9.21
CA PRO A 138 -30.94 -4.30 9.27
C PRO A 138 -30.72 -3.04 10.10
N ALA A 139 -31.50 -1.98 9.84
CA ALA A 139 -31.42 -0.75 10.61
C ALA A 139 -31.74 -0.99 12.10
N GLY A 140 -30.95 -0.39 12.98
CA GLY A 140 -31.09 -0.52 14.44
C GLY A 140 -29.77 -0.28 15.16
N ALA A 141 -29.83 -0.27 16.50
CA ALA A 141 -28.70 0.10 17.36
C ALA A 141 -27.41 -0.70 17.10
N PHE A 142 -27.53 -1.98 16.70
CA PHE A 142 -26.38 -2.81 16.36
C PHE A 142 -25.66 -2.34 15.08
N ARG A 143 -26.42 -1.98 14.03
CA ARG A 143 -25.86 -1.41 12.80
C ARG A 143 -25.21 -0.05 13.07
N ASP A 144 -25.86 0.80 13.86
CA ASP A 144 -25.35 2.13 14.20
C ASP A 144 -24.03 2.01 14.99
N THR A 145 -23.94 1.03 15.90
CA THR A 145 -22.71 0.72 16.64
C THR A 145 -21.59 0.26 15.70
N LEU A 146 -21.89 -0.64 14.75
CA LEU A 146 -20.91 -1.10 13.76
C LEU A 146 -20.44 0.06 12.87
N GLN A 147 -21.34 0.93 12.43
CA GLN A 147 -21.00 2.10 11.62
C GLN A 147 -20.17 3.12 12.39
N PHE A 148 -20.49 3.35 13.67
CA PHE A 148 -19.73 4.26 14.52
C PHE A 148 -18.29 3.77 14.70
N PHE A 149 -18.11 2.54 15.17
CA PHE A 149 -16.76 2.00 15.38
C PHE A 149 -16.02 1.70 14.08
N GLY A 150 -16.74 1.42 13.00
CA GLY A 150 -16.16 1.18 11.68
C GLY A 150 -15.91 2.43 10.85
N ASN A 151 -16.30 3.62 11.33
CA ASN A 151 -15.86 4.86 10.72
C ASN A 151 -14.32 4.92 10.76
N PRO A 152 -13.62 5.14 9.63
CA PRO A 152 -12.16 5.11 9.59
C PRO A 152 -11.45 6.01 10.61
N ALA A 153 -11.98 7.22 10.87
CA ALA A 153 -11.39 8.12 11.84
C ALA A 153 -11.51 7.55 13.27
N ILE A 154 -12.66 6.96 13.61
CA ILE A 154 -12.90 6.34 14.91
C ILE A 154 -12.08 5.05 15.06
N ALA A 155 -12.13 4.17 14.06
CA ALA A 155 -11.39 2.90 14.05
C ALA A 155 -9.88 3.11 14.22
N LEU A 156 -9.29 4.05 13.48
CA LEU A 156 -7.87 4.38 13.59
C LEU A 156 -7.53 5.03 14.93
N THR A 157 -8.41 5.90 15.45
CA THR A 157 -8.22 6.52 16.77
C THR A 157 -8.21 5.47 17.87
N VAL A 158 -9.17 4.55 17.87
CA VAL A 158 -9.25 3.43 18.82
C VAL A 158 -8.00 2.56 18.72
N ALA A 159 -7.57 2.23 17.49
CA ALA A 159 -6.37 1.43 17.27
C ALA A 159 -5.10 2.10 17.80
N VAL A 160 -4.94 3.42 17.57
CA VAL A 160 -3.79 4.19 18.07
C VAL A 160 -3.80 4.26 19.59
N LEU A 161 -4.93 4.58 20.22
CA LEU A 161 -5.03 4.64 21.69
C LEU A 161 -4.72 3.28 22.33
N LEU A 162 -5.24 2.19 21.75
CA LEU A 162 -4.93 0.85 22.22
C LEU A 162 -3.47 0.48 22.01
N ALA A 163 -2.86 0.86 20.88
CA ALA A 163 -1.44 0.65 20.64
C ALA A 163 -0.57 1.43 21.64
N MET A 164 -0.87 2.71 21.89
CA MET A 164 -0.19 3.54 22.89
C MET A 164 -0.28 2.92 24.29
N TRP A 165 -1.43 2.36 24.65
CA TRP A 165 -1.62 1.73 25.95
C TRP A 165 -0.92 0.36 26.05
N LEU A 166 -1.18 -0.55 25.11
CA LEU A 166 -0.72 -1.95 25.15
C LEU A 166 0.76 -2.12 24.79
N LEU A 167 1.24 -1.35 23.82
CA LEU A 167 2.62 -1.41 23.31
C LEU A 167 3.50 -0.32 23.91
N GLY A 168 2.92 0.75 24.47
CA GLY A 168 3.67 1.81 25.15
C GLY A 168 3.58 1.75 26.67
N ILE A 169 2.50 2.30 27.23
CA ILE A 169 2.36 2.55 28.67
C ILE A 169 2.52 1.26 29.49
N ARG A 170 1.84 0.17 29.10
CA ARG A 170 1.93 -1.12 29.80
C ARG A 170 3.31 -1.78 29.73
N ARG A 171 4.19 -1.27 28.87
CA ARG A 171 5.56 -1.74 28.68
C ARG A 171 6.60 -0.78 29.26
N GLY A 172 6.16 0.24 30.01
CA GLY A 172 7.05 1.14 30.71
C GLY A 172 7.53 2.35 29.89
N MET A 173 6.96 2.60 28.70
CA MET A 173 7.25 3.84 27.98
C MET A 173 6.82 5.07 28.79
N THR A 174 7.72 6.05 28.87
CA THR A 174 7.47 7.34 29.51
C THR A 174 6.56 8.22 28.66
N ALA A 175 5.94 9.23 29.28
CA ALA A 175 5.12 10.20 28.57
C ALA A 175 5.92 10.99 27.51
N THR A 176 7.21 11.24 27.76
CA THR A 176 8.10 11.93 26.82
C THR A 176 8.36 11.09 25.57
N GLU A 177 8.72 9.82 25.73
CA GLU A 177 8.93 8.90 24.60
C GLU A 177 7.64 8.73 23.78
N LEU A 178 6.49 8.63 24.46
CA LEU A 178 5.19 8.52 23.81
C LEU A 178 4.84 9.80 23.01
N SER A 179 5.17 10.96 23.56
CA SER A 179 5.00 12.26 22.90
C SER A 179 5.89 12.37 21.65
N GLU A 180 7.16 11.97 21.76
CA GLU A 180 8.10 11.98 20.63
C GLU A 180 7.65 11.07 19.49
N ILE A 181 7.24 9.83 19.79
CA ILE A 181 6.73 8.90 18.76
C ILE A 181 5.47 9.46 18.10
N THR A 182 4.53 9.99 18.89
CA THR A 182 3.31 10.59 18.35
C THR A 182 3.64 11.82 17.48
N GLY A 183 4.57 12.67 17.93
CA GLY A 183 5.05 13.84 17.19
C GLY A 183 5.71 13.47 15.87
N SER A 184 6.49 12.38 15.83
CA SER A 184 7.12 11.89 14.60
C SER A 184 6.11 11.51 13.51
N SER A 185 4.88 11.15 13.90
CA SER A 185 3.79 10.77 13.00
C SER A 185 3.14 11.98 12.30
N LEU A 186 3.35 13.21 12.78
CA LEU A 186 2.80 14.42 12.16
C LEU A 186 3.38 14.69 10.76
N ARG A 187 4.66 14.38 10.54
CA ARG A 187 5.31 14.60 9.24
C ARG A 187 4.60 13.84 8.12
N PRO A 188 4.35 12.52 8.26
CA PRO A 188 3.54 11.81 7.28
C PRO A 188 2.12 12.34 7.08
N VAL A 189 1.45 12.79 8.13
CA VAL A 189 0.10 13.39 8.03
C VAL A 189 0.13 14.65 7.17
N GLY A 190 1.14 15.51 7.36
CA GLY A 190 1.33 16.70 6.53
C GLY A 190 1.49 16.36 5.04
N MET A 191 2.25 15.30 4.71
CA MET A 191 2.37 14.82 3.34
C MET A 191 1.05 14.33 2.76
N ILE A 192 0.23 13.60 3.54
CA ILE A 192 -1.10 13.15 3.11
C ILE A 192 -1.98 14.34 2.78
N LEU A 193 -2.07 15.33 3.67
CA LEU A 193 -2.91 16.52 3.48
C LEU A 193 -2.51 17.31 2.24
N LEU A 194 -1.20 17.54 2.04
CA LEU A 194 -0.70 18.25 0.87
C LEU A 194 -0.99 17.51 -0.43
N VAL A 195 -0.76 16.19 -0.46
CA VAL A 195 -0.96 15.39 -1.67
C VAL A 195 -2.46 15.26 -2.00
N VAL A 196 -3.31 14.94 -1.02
CA VAL A 196 -4.76 14.87 -1.22
C VAL A 196 -5.31 16.22 -1.69
N GLY A 197 -4.91 17.31 -1.04
CA GLY A 197 -5.31 18.66 -1.42
C GLY A 197 -4.85 19.04 -2.83
N ALA A 198 -3.61 18.73 -3.19
CA ALA A 198 -3.09 18.96 -4.53
C ALA A 198 -3.83 18.15 -5.60
N GLY A 199 -4.14 16.88 -5.33
CA GLY A 199 -4.93 16.03 -6.23
C GLY A 199 -6.35 16.53 -6.44
N ALA A 200 -7.02 16.96 -5.36
CA ALA A 200 -8.37 17.52 -5.42
C ALA A 200 -8.38 18.86 -6.20
N PHE A 201 -7.42 19.75 -5.92
CA PHE A 201 -7.25 20.99 -6.67
C PHE A 201 -6.98 20.72 -8.15
N PHE A 202 -6.09 19.78 -8.47
CA PHE A 202 -5.78 19.39 -9.84
C PHE A 202 -7.03 18.86 -10.57
N GLY A 203 -7.80 17.97 -9.95
CA GLY A 203 -9.07 17.49 -10.49
C GLY A 203 -10.09 18.60 -10.70
N ALA A 204 -10.18 19.56 -9.78
CA ALA A 204 -11.06 20.72 -9.91
C ALA A 204 -10.65 21.61 -11.10
N VAL A 205 -9.35 21.85 -11.31
CA VAL A 205 -8.83 22.59 -12.47
C VAL A 205 -9.13 21.85 -13.78
N LEU A 206 -8.94 20.53 -13.83
CA LEU A 206 -9.27 19.72 -15.01
C LEU A 206 -10.76 19.73 -15.33
N SER A 207 -11.61 19.72 -14.30
CA SER A 207 -13.06 19.86 -14.45
C SER A 207 -13.44 21.26 -14.95
N ALA A 208 -12.85 22.31 -14.39
CA ALA A 208 -13.16 23.69 -14.75
C ALA A 208 -12.68 24.08 -16.16
N THR A 209 -11.54 23.54 -16.59
CA THR A 209 -10.96 23.77 -17.92
C THR A 209 -11.58 22.90 -19.01
N GLY A 210 -12.39 21.89 -18.65
CA GLY A 210 -12.96 20.93 -19.59
C GLY A 210 -11.96 19.89 -20.13
N VAL A 211 -10.68 19.97 -19.74
CA VAL A 211 -9.64 19.01 -20.15
C VAL A 211 -9.95 17.60 -19.64
N GLY A 212 -10.50 17.47 -18.43
CA GLY A 212 -10.90 16.16 -17.88
C GLY A 212 -11.94 15.47 -18.77
N LYS A 213 -12.90 16.24 -19.30
CA LYS A 213 -13.91 15.72 -20.24
C LYS A 213 -13.27 15.34 -21.58
N ALA A 214 -12.35 16.14 -22.12
CA ALA A 214 -11.65 15.82 -23.36
C ALA A 214 -10.81 14.52 -23.24
N VAL A 215 -10.14 14.30 -22.11
CA VAL A 215 -9.42 13.04 -21.84
C VAL A 215 -10.39 11.87 -21.74
N ALA A 216 -11.50 12.03 -21.02
CA ALA A 216 -12.55 11.01 -20.90
C ALA A 216 -13.14 10.62 -22.26
N ASP A 217 -13.48 11.62 -23.08
CA ASP A 217 -14.05 11.44 -24.41
C ASP A 217 -13.03 10.77 -25.35
N THR A 218 -11.74 11.11 -25.26
CA THR A 218 -10.67 10.47 -26.04
C THR A 218 -10.50 9.00 -25.68
N LEU A 219 -10.52 8.67 -24.38
CA LEU A 219 -10.40 7.28 -23.90
C LEU A 219 -11.64 6.45 -24.28
N SER A 220 -12.82 7.07 -24.21
CA SER A 220 -14.08 6.47 -24.63
C SER A 220 -14.10 6.20 -26.13
N GLN A 221 -13.67 7.16 -26.96
CA GLN A 221 -13.54 7.00 -28.41
C GLN A 221 -12.49 5.96 -28.81
N ALA A 222 -11.43 5.79 -28.01
CA ALA A 222 -10.46 4.71 -28.18
C ALA A 222 -11.02 3.31 -27.82
N GLY A 223 -12.26 3.23 -27.29
CA GLY A 223 -12.90 1.98 -26.88
C GLY A 223 -12.25 1.31 -25.67
N LEU A 224 -11.38 2.02 -24.95
CA LEU A 224 -10.64 1.46 -23.82
C LEU A 224 -11.54 1.42 -22.57
N PRO A 225 -11.70 0.26 -21.90
CA PRO A 225 -12.39 0.20 -20.63
C PRO A 225 -11.72 1.12 -19.60
N ILE A 226 -12.53 1.82 -18.80
CA ILE A 226 -12.04 2.81 -17.82
C ILE A 226 -10.98 2.24 -16.87
N ILE A 227 -11.11 0.97 -16.47
CA ILE A 227 -10.16 0.30 -15.59
C ILE A 227 -8.77 0.12 -16.24
N LEU A 228 -8.72 -0.14 -17.55
CA LEU A 228 -7.47 -0.24 -18.30
C LEU A 228 -6.85 1.14 -18.47
N SER A 229 -7.65 2.16 -18.79
CA SER A 229 -7.19 3.54 -18.86
C SER A 229 -6.59 4.00 -17.53
N ALA A 230 -7.23 3.64 -16.42
CA ALA A 230 -6.75 3.95 -15.08
C ALA A 230 -5.37 3.35 -14.78
N PHE A 231 -5.18 2.09 -15.15
CA PHE A 231 -3.87 1.43 -15.05
C PHE A 231 -2.81 2.08 -15.93
N VAL A 232 -3.10 2.33 -17.22
CA VAL A 232 -2.13 2.88 -18.17
C VAL A 232 -1.70 4.30 -17.80
N ILE A 233 -2.65 5.15 -17.41
CA ILE A 233 -2.34 6.52 -16.96
C ILE A 233 -1.46 6.47 -15.71
N SER A 234 -1.82 5.63 -14.73
CA SER A 234 -1.04 5.52 -13.50
C SER A 234 0.36 4.94 -13.73
N ALA A 235 0.48 3.95 -14.61
CA ALA A 235 1.76 3.40 -15.05
C ALA A 235 2.63 4.46 -15.73
N GLY A 236 2.07 5.24 -16.65
CA GLY A 236 2.76 6.34 -17.30
C GLY A 236 3.24 7.39 -16.30
N MET A 237 2.38 7.77 -15.35
CA MET A 237 2.76 8.66 -14.25
C MET A 237 3.91 8.04 -13.45
N ARG A 238 3.77 6.83 -12.92
CA ARG A 238 4.82 6.15 -12.15
C ARG A 238 6.16 6.13 -12.87
N ILE A 239 6.19 5.76 -14.14
CA ILE A 239 7.44 5.69 -14.93
C ILE A 239 8.08 7.07 -15.07
N ALA A 240 7.30 8.14 -15.18
CA ALA A 240 7.81 9.50 -15.33
C ALA A 240 8.30 10.11 -14.01
N GLN A 241 7.49 10.06 -12.95
CA GLN A 241 7.73 10.77 -11.68
C GLN A 241 8.31 9.91 -10.55
N GLY A 242 8.33 8.58 -10.69
CA GLY A 242 8.96 7.68 -9.75
C GLY A 242 8.25 7.49 -8.41
N SER A 243 7.28 8.31 -7.99
CA SER A 243 6.53 8.12 -6.73
C SER A 243 5.19 7.41 -6.94
N ALA A 244 4.91 6.35 -6.19
CA ALA A 244 3.65 5.61 -6.26
C ALA A 244 2.46 6.46 -5.77
N THR A 245 2.58 7.08 -4.59
CA THR A 245 1.53 7.92 -4.01
C THR A 245 1.15 9.08 -4.93
N VAL A 246 2.14 9.78 -5.50
CA VAL A 246 1.87 10.89 -6.41
C VAL A 246 1.20 10.35 -7.70
N ALA A 247 1.56 9.15 -8.16
CA ALA A 247 1.01 8.59 -9.40
C ALA A 247 -0.47 8.22 -9.20
N ILE A 248 -0.81 7.67 -8.04
CA ILE A 248 -2.18 7.40 -7.64
C ILE A 248 -2.98 8.70 -7.62
N VAL A 249 -2.49 9.73 -6.94
CA VAL A 249 -3.22 10.98 -6.74
C VAL A 249 -3.40 11.77 -8.02
N THR A 250 -2.35 11.88 -8.84
CA THR A 250 -2.43 12.55 -10.15
C THR A 250 -3.43 11.83 -11.06
N THR A 251 -3.34 10.50 -11.14
CA THR A 251 -4.29 9.70 -11.94
C THR A 251 -5.71 9.82 -11.39
N GLY A 252 -5.86 9.82 -10.06
CA GLY A 252 -7.12 10.04 -9.38
C GLY A 252 -7.75 11.38 -9.76
N GLY A 253 -6.97 12.46 -9.73
CA GLY A 253 -7.44 13.78 -10.15
C GLY A 253 -7.86 13.85 -11.62
N ILE A 254 -7.15 13.14 -12.52
CA ILE A 254 -7.50 13.05 -13.95
C ILE A 254 -8.84 12.34 -14.15
N LEU A 255 -9.06 11.24 -13.42
CA LEU A 255 -10.22 10.37 -13.64
C LEU A 255 -11.43 10.73 -12.78
N ALA A 256 -11.26 11.53 -11.72
CA ALA A 256 -12.33 11.89 -10.80
C ALA A 256 -13.58 12.45 -11.52
N PRO A 257 -13.47 13.36 -12.50
CA PRO A 257 -14.64 13.85 -13.23
C PRO A 257 -15.38 12.74 -14.02
N SER A 258 -14.65 11.73 -14.50
CA SER A 258 -15.21 10.62 -15.30
C SER A 258 -15.85 9.52 -14.45
N LEU A 259 -15.52 9.48 -13.16
CA LEU A 259 -15.97 8.46 -12.21
C LEU A 259 -17.01 8.99 -11.22
N ALA A 260 -17.46 10.23 -11.40
CA ALA A 260 -18.38 10.91 -10.49
C ALA A 260 -19.78 10.26 -10.41
N SER A 261 -20.20 9.52 -11.44
CA SER A 261 -21.48 8.81 -11.45
C SER A 261 -21.41 7.54 -12.31
N GLY A 262 -22.35 6.62 -12.06
CA GLY A 262 -22.51 5.41 -12.87
C GLY A 262 -21.66 4.21 -12.44
N TYR A 263 -20.96 4.28 -11.32
CA TYR A 263 -20.13 3.19 -10.79
C TYR A 263 -20.57 2.78 -9.38
N SER A 264 -20.63 1.47 -9.14
CA SER A 264 -20.87 0.93 -7.81
C SER A 264 -19.62 1.02 -6.92
N GLN A 265 -19.79 0.99 -5.59
CA GLN A 265 -18.67 1.04 -4.63
C GLN A 265 -17.59 -0.03 -4.90
N PRO A 266 -17.93 -1.29 -5.21
CA PRO A 266 -16.93 -2.29 -5.62
C PRO A 266 -16.20 -1.95 -6.92
N GLN A 267 -16.90 -1.40 -7.93
CA GLN A 267 -16.29 -0.99 -9.20
C GLN A 267 -15.28 0.13 -8.99
N LEU A 268 -15.65 1.14 -8.20
CA LEU A 268 -14.73 2.22 -7.81
C LEU A 268 -13.52 1.66 -7.05
N ALA A 269 -13.72 0.73 -6.12
CA ALA A 269 -12.62 0.10 -5.40
C ALA A 269 -11.67 -0.68 -6.33
N LEU A 270 -12.19 -1.40 -7.32
CA LEU A 270 -11.38 -2.09 -8.32
C LEU A 270 -10.62 -1.12 -9.25
N ILE A 271 -11.22 0.02 -9.59
CA ILE A 271 -10.53 1.09 -10.32
C ILE A 271 -9.40 1.67 -9.46
N VAL A 272 -9.62 1.89 -8.16
CA VAL A 272 -8.55 2.28 -7.23
C VAL A 272 -7.43 1.24 -7.23
N VAL A 273 -7.74 -0.06 -7.15
CA VAL A 273 -6.73 -1.13 -7.22
C VAL A 273 -5.99 -1.12 -8.56
N ALA A 274 -6.66 -0.83 -9.69
CA ALA A 274 -6.01 -0.72 -10.99
C ALA A 274 -5.04 0.48 -11.05
N ILE A 275 -5.42 1.63 -10.50
CA ILE A 275 -4.55 2.80 -10.37
C ILE A 275 -3.36 2.45 -9.46
N SER A 276 -3.62 1.89 -8.29
CA SER A 276 -2.58 1.41 -7.36
C SER A 276 -1.61 0.43 -8.01
N SER A 277 -2.12 -0.52 -8.81
CA SER A 277 -1.32 -1.47 -9.57
C SER A 277 -0.44 -0.75 -10.59
N GLY A 278 -0.97 0.20 -11.35
CA GLY A 278 -0.17 0.99 -12.29
C GLY A 278 0.89 1.83 -11.59
N SER A 279 0.57 2.35 -10.40
CA SER A 279 1.45 3.24 -9.63
C SER A 279 2.74 2.60 -9.12
N ILE A 280 2.85 1.28 -9.16
CA ILE A 280 4.03 0.55 -8.68
C ILE A 280 4.89 -0.02 -9.82
N ILE A 281 4.36 -0.07 -11.04
CA ILE A 281 5.01 -0.68 -12.19
C ILE A 281 6.41 -0.12 -12.44
N ALA A 282 7.32 -0.97 -12.90
CA ALA A 282 8.63 -0.58 -13.42
C ALA A 282 9.39 0.41 -12.50
N SER A 283 9.36 0.18 -11.18
CA SER A 283 10.12 0.97 -10.21
C SER A 283 11.61 0.99 -10.58
N HIS A 284 12.12 2.13 -11.05
CA HIS A 284 13.47 2.27 -11.59
C HIS A 284 14.22 3.44 -10.91
N VAL A 285 15.28 3.94 -11.53
CA VAL A 285 16.22 4.91 -10.94
C VAL A 285 15.60 6.24 -10.50
N ASN A 286 14.38 6.58 -10.92
CA ASN A 286 13.65 7.75 -10.43
C ASN A 286 12.81 7.48 -9.16
N ASP A 287 12.69 6.24 -8.71
CA ASP A 287 11.96 5.85 -7.52
C ASP A 287 12.88 5.84 -6.29
N GLY A 288 12.47 6.52 -5.21
CA GLY A 288 13.14 6.43 -3.92
C GLY A 288 13.18 4.99 -3.38
N GLY A 289 12.12 4.20 -3.62
CA GLY A 289 12.05 2.79 -3.24
C GLY A 289 13.18 1.96 -3.87
N PHE A 290 13.46 2.18 -5.16
CA PHE A 290 14.57 1.53 -5.87
C PHE A 290 15.91 1.76 -5.16
N TRP A 291 16.18 3.00 -4.75
CA TRP A 291 17.42 3.35 -4.07
C TRP A 291 17.48 2.82 -2.64
N ILE A 292 16.36 2.81 -1.92
CA ILE A 292 16.28 2.18 -0.59
C ILE A 292 16.67 0.71 -0.70
N ILE A 293 16.08 -0.05 -1.65
CA ILE A 293 16.42 -1.47 -1.82
C ILE A 293 17.88 -1.66 -2.23
N SER A 294 18.34 -0.90 -3.23
CA SER A 294 19.72 -0.99 -3.72
C SER A 294 20.74 -0.73 -2.61
N LYS A 295 20.56 0.34 -1.84
CA LYS A 295 21.51 0.73 -0.79
C LYS A 295 21.40 -0.16 0.43
N TYR A 296 20.18 -0.50 0.84
CA TYR A 296 19.97 -1.24 2.06
C TYR A 296 20.46 -2.68 1.92
N PHE A 297 20.13 -3.36 0.83
CA PHE A 297 20.57 -4.74 0.56
C PHE A 297 21.91 -4.83 -0.21
N ASN A 298 22.64 -3.71 -0.33
CA ASN A 298 23.92 -3.60 -1.04
C ASN A 298 23.90 -4.21 -2.47
N MET A 299 22.82 -3.96 -3.21
CA MET A 299 22.63 -4.45 -4.58
C MET A 299 23.14 -3.42 -5.60
N SER A 300 23.82 -3.90 -6.63
CA SER A 300 24.18 -3.05 -7.78
C SER A 300 22.93 -2.57 -8.52
N VAL A 301 23.02 -1.44 -9.23
CA VAL A 301 21.90 -0.93 -10.05
C VAL A 301 21.39 -2.00 -11.03
N LYS A 302 22.31 -2.76 -11.63
CA LYS A 302 21.98 -3.85 -12.55
C LYS A 302 21.20 -4.97 -11.86
N ASP A 303 21.58 -5.33 -10.65
CA ASP A 303 20.88 -6.39 -9.89
C ASP A 303 19.52 -5.90 -9.39
N THR A 304 19.43 -4.65 -8.90
CA THR A 304 18.16 -4.03 -8.49
C THR A 304 17.17 -3.95 -9.66
N LEU A 305 17.64 -3.58 -10.86
CA LEU A 305 16.80 -3.60 -12.07
C LEU A 305 16.30 -5.00 -12.42
N LYS A 306 17.12 -6.04 -12.19
CA LYS A 306 16.74 -7.42 -12.47
C LYS A 306 15.83 -8.03 -11.41
N THR A 307 15.94 -7.61 -10.16
CA THR A 307 15.18 -8.19 -9.04
C THR A 307 13.96 -7.34 -8.72
N TRP A 308 14.17 -6.13 -8.20
CA TRP A 308 13.16 -5.23 -7.66
C TRP A 308 12.26 -4.65 -8.74
N THR A 309 12.83 -4.08 -9.81
CA THR A 309 12.03 -3.49 -10.90
C THR A 309 11.13 -4.53 -11.56
N VAL A 310 11.64 -5.76 -11.76
CA VAL A 310 10.84 -6.86 -12.31
C VAL A 310 9.81 -7.36 -11.31
N LEU A 311 10.17 -7.47 -10.02
CA LEU A 311 9.23 -7.84 -8.95
C LEU A 311 8.03 -6.89 -8.94
N GLU A 312 8.29 -5.58 -8.93
CA GLU A 312 7.25 -4.55 -8.96
C GLU A 312 6.41 -4.59 -10.23
N THR A 313 7.03 -4.91 -11.37
CA THR A 313 6.32 -5.05 -12.65
C THR A 313 5.41 -6.27 -12.65
N VAL A 314 5.87 -7.43 -12.15
CA VAL A 314 5.04 -8.63 -12.01
C VAL A 314 3.89 -8.37 -11.02
N LEU A 315 4.19 -7.71 -9.90
CA LEU A 315 3.19 -7.35 -8.90
C LEU A 315 2.10 -6.45 -9.49
N SER A 316 2.51 -5.41 -10.22
CA SER A 316 1.64 -4.49 -10.95
C SER A 316 0.74 -5.20 -11.96
N ILE A 317 1.31 -6.02 -12.84
CA ILE A 317 0.56 -6.69 -13.91
C ILE A 317 -0.43 -7.71 -13.35
N VAL A 318 -0.03 -8.50 -12.35
CA VAL A 318 -0.91 -9.50 -11.74
C VAL A 318 -1.99 -8.80 -10.91
N GLY A 319 -1.65 -7.76 -10.15
CA GLY A 319 -2.61 -6.97 -9.39
C GLY A 319 -3.68 -6.34 -10.29
N PHE A 320 -3.27 -5.74 -11.40
CA PHE A 320 -4.18 -5.21 -12.40
C PHE A 320 -5.01 -6.31 -13.07
N GLY A 321 -4.38 -7.43 -13.46
CA GLY A 321 -5.08 -8.56 -14.09
C GLY A 321 -6.19 -9.11 -13.21
N MET A 322 -5.94 -9.25 -11.90
CA MET A 322 -6.96 -9.64 -10.93
C MET A 322 -8.06 -8.60 -10.80
N ALA A 323 -7.71 -7.30 -10.74
CA ALA A 323 -8.70 -6.23 -10.65
C ALA A 323 -9.60 -6.17 -11.90
N ALA A 324 -9.00 -6.26 -13.09
CA ALA A 324 -9.70 -6.29 -14.37
C ALA A 324 -10.61 -7.52 -14.48
N LEU A 325 -10.15 -8.70 -14.05
CA LEU A 325 -10.97 -9.90 -14.02
C LEU A 325 -12.19 -9.72 -13.11
N LEU A 326 -11.98 -9.30 -11.87
CA LEU A 326 -13.07 -9.07 -10.91
C LEU A 326 -14.05 -8.00 -11.40
N TYR A 327 -13.55 -6.97 -12.07
CA TYR A 327 -14.38 -5.90 -12.62
C TYR A 327 -15.41 -6.40 -13.62
N THR A 328 -15.14 -7.49 -14.34
CA THR A 328 -16.13 -8.11 -15.25
C THR A 328 -17.29 -8.80 -14.53
N PHE A 329 -17.11 -9.18 -13.26
CA PHE A 329 -18.12 -9.88 -12.46
C PHE A 329 -18.95 -8.96 -11.59
N VAL A 330 -18.46 -7.75 -11.29
CA VAL A 330 -19.15 -6.83 -10.39
C VAL A 330 -20.01 -5.83 -11.17
N ARG A 331 -21.29 -5.75 -10.80
CA ARG A 331 -22.26 -4.80 -11.33
C ARG A 331 -22.50 -3.64 -10.38
#